data_AF-A0A7Y2QAF4-F1
#
_entry.id   AF-A0A7Y2QAF4-F1
#
_cell.length_a   1.000
_cell.length_b   1.000
_cell.length_c   1.000
_cell.angle_alpha   90.00
_cell.angle_beta   90.00
_cell.angle_gamma   90.00
#
_symmetry.space_group_name_H-M   'P 1'
#
loop_
_entity.id
_entity.type
_entity.pdbx_description
1 polymer ?
#
loop_
_entity_poly.entity_id
_entity_poly.type
_entity_poly.pdbx_seq_one_letter_code
_entity_poly.pdbx_strand_id
1 'polypeptide(L)'
;MALLIIGIILFLGIHLVRVVAPGFRQSMIASLGENGWKIAYSIASLLSLILLIYGFGQARQVTGMLYMPPVWMAPSAVSLMLSARVGLAA
;
A
#
# COMPACT_ATOMS: atom_id res chain seq x y z
N MET A 1 -10.46 11.70 2.94
CA MET A 1 -9.71 11.12 4.08
C MET A 1 -10.24 9.76 4.52
N ALA A 2 -11.53 9.59 4.82
CA ALA A 2 -12.10 8.30 5.27
C ALA A 2 -11.75 7.09 4.37
N LEU A 3 -11.89 7.23 3.04
CA LEU A 3 -11.54 6.15 2.10
C LEU A 3 -10.07 5.74 2.17
N LEU A 4 -9.15 6.70 2.36
CA LEU A 4 -7.72 6.41 2.53
C LEU A 4 -7.48 5.62 3.81
N ILE A 5 -8.11 6.02 4.92
CA ILE A 5 -7.99 5.33 6.21
C ILE A 5 -8.50 3.89 6.09
N ILE A 6 -9.67 3.69 5.48
CA ILE A 6 -10.23 2.36 5.23
C ILE A 6 -9.29 1.53 4.35
N GLY A 7 -8.76 2.13 3.28
CA GLY A 7 -7.78 1.47 2.41
C GLY A 7 -6.53 1.02 3.16
N ILE A 8 -5.98 1.87 4.03
CA ILE A 8 -4.82 1.53 4.88
C ILE A 8 -5.15 0.37 5.82
N ILE A 9 -6.27 0.44 6.55
CA ILE A 9 -6.67 -0.61 7.50
C ILE A 9 -6.86 -1.95 6.79
N LEU A 10 -7.55 -1.97 5.65
CA LEU A 10 -7.77 -3.20 4.88
C LEU A 10 -6.46 -3.74 4.32
N PHE A 11 -5.64 -2.89 3.71
CA PHE A 11 -4.39 -3.30 3.09
C PHE A 11 -3.40 -3.88 4.12
N LEU A 12 -3.18 -3.17 5.24
CA LEU A 12 -2.34 -3.67 6.34
C LEU A 12 -2.96 -4.91 6.97
N GLY A 13 -4.27 -4.89 7.25
CA GLY A 13 -4.98 -6.00 7.87
C GLY A 13 -4.78 -7.30 7.07
N ILE A 14 -5.04 -7.26 5.77
CA ILE A 14 -4.84 -8.40 4.85
C ILE A 14 -3.38 -8.86 4.86
N HIS A 15 -2.42 -7.94 4.73
CA HIS A 15 -0.99 -8.29 4.70
C HIS A 15 -0.48 -8.88 6.02
N LEU A 16 -1.02 -8.41 7.14
CA LEU A 16 -0.64 -8.85 8.47
C LEU A 16 -1.30 -10.17 8.87
N VAL A 17 -2.31 -10.68 8.15
CA VAL A 17 -2.95 -11.97 8.44
C VAL A 17 -1.93 -13.09 8.64
N ARG A 18 -0.88 -13.13 7.79
CA ARG A 18 0.16 -14.16 7.89
C ARG A 18 0.91 -14.13 9.23
N VAL A 19 1.12 -12.95 9.78
CA VAL A 19 1.91 -12.72 11.01
C VAL A 19 1.02 -12.78 12.25
N VAL A 20 -0.12 -12.09 12.21
CA VAL A 20 -1.00 -11.89 13.37
C VAL A 20 -2.01 -13.03 13.54
N ALA A 21 -2.41 -13.68 12.45
CA ALA A 21 -3.43 -14.72 12.45
C ALA A 21 -3.01 -15.98 11.65
N PRO A 22 -1.88 -16.62 12.00
CA PRO A 22 -1.39 -17.80 11.28
C PRO A 22 -2.37 -18.98 11.33
N GLY A 23 -3.18 -19.10 12.39
CA GLY A 23 -4.22 -20.12 12.51
C GLY A 23 -5.38 -19.93 11.52
N PHE A 24 -5.84 -18.69 11.33
CA PHE A 24 -6.87 -18.36 10.35
C PHE A 24 -6.40 -18.67 8.92
N ARG A 25 -5.14 -18.34 8.60
CA ARG A 25 -4.54 -18.72 7.32
C ARG A 25 -4.55 -20.23 7.13
N GLN A 26 -4.17 -21.01 8.14
CA GLN A 26 -4.15 -22.47 8.06
C GLN A 26 -5.54 -23.05 7.85
N SER A 27 -6.55 -22.58 8.59
CA SER A 27 -7.94 -23.04 8.39
C SER A 27 -8.47 -22.71 7.00
N MET A 28 -8.14 -21.53 6.48
CA MET A 28 -8.54 -21.13 5.12
C MET A 28 -7.83 -21.97 4.04
N ILE A 29 -6.55 -22.27 4.22
CA ILE A 29 -5.81 -23.17 3.30
C ILE A 29 -6.40 -24.59 3.35
N ALA A 30 -6.79 -25.08 4.53
CA ALA A 30 -7.43 -26.38 4.66
C ALA A 30 -8.80 -26.43 3.95
N SER A 31 -9.57 -25.34 3.94
CA SER A 31 -10.89 -25.28 3.28
C SER A 31 -10.83 -24.98 1.78
N LEU A 32 -9.94 -24.08 1.34
CA LEU A 32 -9.87 -23.57 -0.04
C LEU A 32 -8.76 -24.21 -0.87
N GLY A 33 -7.88 -24.97 -0.23
CA GLY A 33 -6.59 -25.37 -0.80
C GLY A 33 -5.61 -24.20 -0.87
N GLU A 34 -4.33 -24.53 -1.07
CA GLU A 34 -3.25 -23.54 -1.12
C GLU A 34 -3.44 -22.53 -2.26
N ASN A 35 -3.77 -23.01 -3.47
CA ASN A 35 -3.95 -22.17 -4.65
C ASN A 35 -5.20 -21.29 -4.52
N GLY A 36 -6.29 -21.82 -3.97
CA GLY A 36 -7.52 -21.06 -3.72
C GLY A 36 -7.28 -19.91 -2.73
N TRP A 37 -6.57 -20.19 -1.63
CA TRP A 37 -6.17 -19.17 -0.67
C TRP A 37 -5.28 -18.09 -1.31
N LYS A 38 -4.28 -18.47 -2.11
CA LYS A 38 -3.37 -17.53 -2.78
C LYS A 38 -4.13 -16.59 -3.74
N ILE A 39 -5.09 -17.10 -4.50
CA ILE A 39 -5.91 -16.30 -5.41
C ILE A 39 -6.79 -15.33 -4.60
N ALA A 40 -7.51 -15.83 -3.59
CA ALA A 40 -8.38 -15.00 -2.76
C ALA A 40 -7.59 -13.89 -2.06
N TYR A 41 -6.44 -14.23 -1.46
CA TYR A 41 -5.53 -13.28 -0.84
C TYR A 41 -5.02 -12.23 -1.83
N SER A 42 -4.64 -12.64 -3.04
CA SER A 42 -4.13 -11.74 -4.09
C SER A 42 -5.21 -10.77 -4.55
N ILE A 43 -6.44 -11.24 -4.76
CA ILE A 43 -7.58 -10.39 -5.15
C ILE A 43 -7.90 -9.40 -4.04
N ALA A 44 -7.99 -9.84 -2.79
CA ALA A 44 -8.25 -8.96 -1.65
C ALA A 44 -7.15 -7.89 -1.49
N SER A 45 -5.89 -8.28 -1.68
CA SER A 45 -4.74 -7.36 -1.66
C SER A 45 -4.80 -6.34 -2.79
N LEU A 46 -5.18 -6.76 -4.00
CA LEU A 46 -5.30 -5.87 -5.15
C LEU A 46 -6.46 -4.86 -4.97
N LEU A 47 -7.62 -5.32 -4.50
CA LEU A 47 -8.76 -4.44 -4.25
C LEU A 47 -8.47 -3.40 -3.17
N SER A 48 -7.82 -3.81 -2.08
CA SER A 48 -7.40 -2.87 -1.03
C SER A 48 -6.35 -1.87 -1.53
N LEU A 49 -5.42 -2.29 -2.39
CA LEU A 49 -4.45 -1.40 -3.03
C LEU A 49 -5.14 -0.35 -3.94
N ILE A 50 -6.10 -0.78 -4.77
CA ILE A 50 -6.88 0.13 -5.63
C ILE A 50 -7.61 1.17 -4.78
N LEU A 51 -8.24 0.73 -3.68
CA LEU A 51 -8.91 1.63 -2.74
C LEU A 51 -7.94 2.64 -2.10
N LEU A 52 -6.72 2.20 -1.77
CA LEU A 52 -5.68 3.04 -1.20
C LEU A 52 -5.23 4.11 -2.20
N ILE A 53 -4.98 3.73 -3.46
CA ILE A 53 -4.63 4.66 -4.56
C ILE A 53 -5.75 5.69 -4.75
N TYR A 54 -7.00 5.25 -4.86
CA TYR A 54 -8.14 6.14 -5.05
C TYR A 54 -8.34 7.08 -3.84
N GLY A 55 -8.29 6.53 -2.63
CA GLY A 55 -8.42 7.30 -1.39
C GLY A 55 -7.32 8.35 -1.23
N PHE A 56 -6.08 8.02 -1.61
CA PHE A 56 -4.97 8.97 -1.64
C PHE A 56 -5.17 10.07 -2.70
N GLY A 57 -5.63 9.70 -3.89
CA GLY A 57 -5.97 10.66 -4.94
C GLY A 57 -6.98 11.70 -4.45
N GLN A 58 -8.05 11.26 -3.79
CA GLN A 58 -9.05 12.14 -3.17
C GLN A 58 -8.46 12.99 -2.04
N ALA A 59 -7.66 12.39 -1.16
CA ALA A 59 -7.01 13.10 -0.05
C ALA A 59 -6.09 14.23 -0.55
N ARG A 60 -5.35 14.00 -1.64
CA ARG A 60 -4.39 14.96 -2.17
C ARG A 60 -5.05 16.22 -2.77
N GLN A 61 -6.27 16.12 -3.27
CA GLN A 61 -6.99 17.28 -3.82
C GLN A 61 -7.28 18.37 -2.77
N VAL A 62 -7.43 17.97 -1.50
CA VAL A 62 -7.83 18.89 -0.41
C VAL A 62 -6.67 19.27 0.52
N THR A 63 -5.51 18.62 0.43
CA THR A 63 -4.40 18.80 1.38
C THR A 63 -3.43 19.92 0.96
N GLY A 64 -3.54 20.46 -0.26
CA GLY A 64 -2.61 21.46 -0.78
C GLY A 64 -1.18 20.92 -0.93
N MET A 65 -0.24 21.77 -1.35
CA MET A 65 1.18 21.40 -1.43
C MET A 65 1.81 21.51 -0.04
N LEU A 66 2.13 20.36 0.57
CA LEU A 66 2.63 20.29 1.94
C LEU A 66 4.06 20.84 2.10
N TYR A 67 4.87 20.74 1.04
CA TYR A 67 6.25 21.21 1.01
C TYR A 67 6.63 21.69 -0.39
N MET A 68 7.11 22.93 -0.47
CA MET A 68 7.80 23.48 -1.64
C MET A 68 9.28 23.63 -1.27
N PRO A 69 10.20 22.87 -1.88
CA PRO A 69 11.62 23.10 -1.65
C PRO A 69 12.01 24.50 -2.12
N PRO A 70 12.91 25.19 -1.41
CA PRO A 70 13.56 26.38 -1.92
C PRO A 70 14.20 26.09 -3.29
N VAL A 71 14.11 27.03 -4.22
CA VAL A 71 14.52 26.84 -5.63
C VAL A 71 15.96 26.31 -5.74
N TRP A 72 16.86 26.77 -4.86
CA TRP A 72 18.26 26.35 -4.83
C TRP A 72 18.48 24.91 -4.33
N MET A 73 17.52 24.31 -3.63
CA MET A 73 17.56 22.90 -3.22
C MET A 73 16.97 21.95 -4.27
N ALA A 74 16.35 22.46 -5.33
CA ALA A 74 15.71 21.63 -6.36
C ALA A 74 16.69 20.61 -6.99
N PRO A 75 17.94 20.96 -7.36
CA PRO A 75 18.89 20.00 -7.93
C PRO A 75 19.21 18.85 -6.96
N SER A 76 19.48 19.18 -5.69
CA SER A 76 19.76 18.17 -4.65
C SER A 76 18.57 17.25 -4.39
N ALA A 77 17.35 17.80 -4.35
CA ALA A 77 16.14 17.03 -4.14
C ALA A 77 15.93 16.02 -5.29
N VAL A 78 16.15 16.43 -6.54
CA VAL A 78 16.03 15.56 -7.72
C VAL A 78 17.07 14.44 -7.70
N SER A 79 18.33 14.74 -7.39
CA SER A 79 19.40 13.73 -7.29
C SER A 79 19.10 12.69 -6.21
N LEU A 80 18.71 13.12 -5.01
CA LEU A 80 18.32 12.24 -3.91
C LEU A 80 17.11 11.36 -4.29
N MET A 81 16.09 11.95 -4.93
CA MET A 81 14.94 11.20 -5.43
C MET A 81 15.32 10.15 -6.47
N LEU A 82 16.27 10.47 -7.36
CA LEU A 82 16.74 9.53 -8.38
C LEU A 82 17.48 8.36 -7.73
N SER A 83 18.41 8.63 -6.80
CA SER A 83 19.09 7.59 -6.03
C SER A 83 18.11 6.70 -5.26
N ALA A 84 17.11 7.30 -4.61
CA ALA A 84 16.07 6.56 -3.89
C ALA A 84 15.25 5.65 -4.83
N ARG A 85 14.91 6.12 -6.03
CA ARG A 85 14.19 5.30 -7.03
C ARG A 85 15.04 4.14 -7.56
N VAL A 86 16.33 4.36 -7.80
CA VAL A 86 17.26 3.29 -8.21
C VAL A 86 17.39 2.25 -7.11
N GLY A 87 17.52 2.67 -5.85
CA GLY A 87 17.59 1.77 -4.70
C GLY A 87 16.28 0.99 -4.44
N LEU A 88 15.12 1.55 -4.79
CA LEU A 88 13.83 0.85 -4.67
C LEU A 88 13.62 -0.22 -5.77
N ALA A 89 14.24 -0.04 -6.93
CA ALA A 89 14.09 -0.94 -8.08
C ALA A 89 15.12 -2.10 -8.09
N ALA A 90 16.17 -2.01 -7.27
CA ALA A 90 17.20 -3.02 -7.07
C ALA A 90 16.83 -3.97 -5.91
#